data_AF-A0A1C9CHS7-F1
#
_entry.id   AF-A0A1C9CHS7-F1
#
_cell.length_a   1.000
_cell.length_b   1.000
_cell.length_c   1.000
_cell.angle_alpha   90.00
_cell.angle_beta   90.00
_cell.angle_gamma   90.00
#
_symmetry.space_group_name_H-M   'P 1'
#
loop_
_entity.id
_entity.type
_entity.pdbx_description
1 polymer ?
#
loop_
_entity_poly.entity_id
_entity_poly.type
_entity_poly.pdbx_seq_one_letter_code
_entity_poly.pdbx_strand_id
1 'polypeptide(L)'
;MSHFSKIKTSIHNIEILQKTINDLGFECTYGKLLIKDSYGNLQSINLLVQDNCKDILGFSWDNNQYNIVADIELWNQKMSFNVFVDKILQQYALNSVLNESLKAGFQQVKKQNQQDGSIKIIMQRWS
;
A
#
# COMPACT_ATOMS: atom_id res chain seq x y z
N MET A 1 17.27 -4.89 -20.42
CA MET A 1 16.14 -3.97 -20.14
C MET A 1 15.49 -4.47 -18.87
N SER A 2 15.19 -3.60 -17.91
CA SER A 2 14.55 -4.03 -16.67
C SER A 2 13.07 -4.36 -16.92
N HIS A 3 12.57 -5.43 -16.30
CA HIS A 3 11.18 -5.86 -16.42
C HIS A 3 10.27 -5.26 -15.34
N PHE A 4 10.83 -4.40 -14.47
CA PHE A 4 10.04 -3.78 -13.41
C PHE A 4 8.96 -2.85 -13.97
N SER A 5 7.73 -3.13 -13.57
CA SER A 5 6.62 -2.20 -13.70
C SER A 5 6.62 -1.23 -12.54
N LYS A 6 6.51 0.06 -12.84
CA LYS A 6 6.44 1.14 -11.85
C LYS A 6 5.10 1.82 -11.94
N ILE A 7 4.36 1.82 -10.84
CA ILE A 7 3.08 2.53 -10.75
C ILE A 7 3.27 3.75 -9.86
N LYS A 8 2.97 4.92 -10.44
CA LYS A 8 2.94 6.18 -9.74
C LYS A 8 1.73 6.22 -8.80
N THR A 9 1.94 6.51 -7.51
CA THR A 9 0.83 6.56 -6.52
C THR A 9 0.66 7.97 -5.94
N SER A 10 -0.18 8.14 -4.92
CA SER A 10 -0.25 9.37 -4.10
C SER A 10 0.05 9.08 -2.62
N ILE A 11 0.93 8.09 -2.37
CA ILE A 11 1.31 7.65 -1.03
C ILE A 11 2.49 8.49 -0.55
N HIS A 12 2.35 9.12 0.61
CA HIS A 12 3.34 10.08 1.15
C HIS A 12 3.80 9.72 2.57
N ASN A 13 2.95 9.07 3.36
CA ASN A 13 3.23 8.76 4.75
C ASN A 13 3.57 7.27 4.90
N ILE A 14 4.80 7.00 5.32
CA ILE A 14 5.31 5.64 5.47
C ILE A 14 4.63 4.85 6.59
N GLU A 15 4.29 5.49 7.71
CA GLU A 15 3.64 4.84 8.85
C GLU A 15 2.23 4.36 8.46
N ILE A 16 1.50 5.21 7.73
CA ILE A 16 0.19 4.86 7.18
C ILE A 16 0.32 3.75 6.14
N LEU A 17 1.36 3.78 5.31
CA LEU A 17 1.62 2.73 4.33
C LEU A 17 1.88 1.38 5.03
N GLN A 18 2.78 1.34 6.01
CA GLN A 18 3.07 0.12 6.78
C GLN A 18 1.80 -0.42 7.45
N LYS A 19 1.04 0.46 8.09
CA LYS A 19 -0.26 0.10 8.67
C LYS A 19 -1.21 -0.48 7.63
N THR A 20 -1.32 0.15 6.46
CA THR A 20 -2.17 -0.32 5.36
C THR A 20 -1.80 -1.72 4.88
N ILE A 21 -0.50 -1.99 4.71
CA ILE A 21 -0.04 -3.32 4.30
C ILE A 21 -0.38 -4.37 5.37
N ASN A 22 -0.14 -4.05 6.64
CA ASN A 22 -0.48 -4.93 7.77
C ASN A 22 -2.01 -5.15 7.89
N ASP A 23 -2.83 -4.12 7.70
CA ASP A 23 -4.30 -4.22 7.72
C ASP A 23 -4.84 -5.12 6.60
N LEU A 24 -4.13 -5.21 5.48
CA LEU A 24 -4.44 -6.10 4.36
C LEU A 24 -3.97 -7.54 4.59
N GLY A 25 -3.28 -7.81 5.70
CA GLY A 25 -2.80 -9.14 6.08
C GLY A 25 -1.43 -9.52 5.51
N PHE A 26 -0.65 -8.55 5.04
CA PHE A 26 0.69 -8.76 4.47
C PHE A 26 1.77 -8.27 5.42
N GLU A 27 2.96 -8.85 5.30
CA GLU A 27 4.12 -8.40 6.05
C GLU A 27 4.86 -7.30 5.28
N CYS A 28 5.42 -6.33 6.00
CA CYS A 28 6.26 -5.31 5.40
C CYS A 28 7.56 -5.06 6.16
N THR A 29 8.64 -4.88 5.40
CA THR A 29 9.95 -4.49 5.94
C THR A 29 10.34 -3.13 5.39
N TYR A 30 10.59 -2.16 6.27
CA TYR A 30 11.07 -0.83 5.88
C TYR A 30 12.59 -0.73 6.02
N GLY A 31 13.26 -0.15 5.02
CA GLY A 31 14.70 0.03 5.02
C GLY A 31 15.25 0.23 3.60
N LYS A 32 16.58 0.31 3.47
CA LYS A 32 17.23 0.28 2.14
C LYS A 32 17.31 -1.17 1.68
N LEU A 33 16.35 -1.58 0.86
CA LEU A 33 16.20 -2.95 0.39
C LEU A 33 16.39 -3.02 -1.13
N LEU A 34 16.58 -4.23 -1.63
CA LEU A 34 16.72 -4.53 -3.05
C LEU A 34 15.73 -5.63 -3.41
N ILE A 35 14.95 -5.42 -4.46
CA ILE A 35 14.13 -6.47 -5.07
C ILE A 35 14.77 -6.90 -6.39
N LYS A 36 14.53 -8.15 -6.76
CA LYS A 36 15.06 -8.78 -7.97
C LYS A 36 13.92 -9.09 -8.94
N ASP A 37 14.08 -8.73 -10.21
CA ASP A 37 13.15 -9.15 -11.27
C ASP A 37 13.50 -10.54 -11.82
N SER A 38 12.65 -11.06 -12.71
CA SER A 38 12.81 -12.35 -13.40
C SER A 38 14.14 -12.47 -14.16
N TYR A 39 14.69 -11.37 -14.65
CA TYR A 39 15.97 -11.29 -15.38
C TYR A 39 17.18 -11.04 -14.47
N GLY A 40 16.95 -10.92 -13.17
CA GLY A 40 17.98 -10.71 -12.17
C GLY A 40 18.47 -9.28 -12.01
N ASN A 41 17.78 -8.30 -12.57
CA ASN A 41 18.03 -6.90 -12.30
C ASN A 41 17.60 -6.56 -10.87
N LEU A 42 18.43 -5.76 -10.19
CA LEU A 42 18.16 -5.29 -8.84
C LEU A 42 17.60 -3.87 -8.89
N GLN A 43 16.56 -3.62 -8.12
CA GLN A 43 15.94 -2.31 -7.95
C GLN A 43 15.93 -1.94 -6.46
N SER A 44 16.43 -0.74 -6.16
CA SER A 44 16.37 -0.21 -4.80
C SER A 44 14.96 0.23 -4.45
N ILE A 45 14.53 -0.17 -3.25
CA ILE A 45 13.23 0.11 -2.66
C ILE A 45 13.40 0.51 -1.19
N ASN A 46 12.39 1.20 -0.66
CA ASN A 46 12.33 1.69 0.72
C ASN A 46 11.43 0.82 1.60
N LEU A 47 10.44 0.16 1.01
CA LEU A 47 9.56 -0.76 1.74
C LEU A 47 9.34 -2.00 0.88
N LEU A 48 9.57 -3.17 1.46
CA LEU A 48 9.32 -4.47 0.86
C LEU A 48 8.01 -5.02 1.42
N VAL A 49 7.14 -5.52 0.55
CA VAL A 49 5.94 -6.25 0.95
C VAL A 49 6.15 -7.73 0.66
N GLN A 50 5.81 -8.56 1.64
CA GLN A 50 5.97 -10.00 1.61
C GLN A 50 4.64 -10.69 1.91
N ASP A 51 4.44 -11.84 1.26
CA ASP A 51 3.38 -12.78 1.54
C ASP A 51 3.98 -14.16 1.75
N ASN A 52 3.76 -14.77 2.91
CA ASN A 52 4.31 -16.08 3.28
C ASN A 52 5.82 -16.20 2.98
N CYS A 53 6.62 -15.23 3.46
CA CYS A 53 8.07 -15.13 3.26
C CYS A 53 8.54 -14.95 1.80
N LYS A 54 7.63 -14.62 0.86
CA LYS A 54 7.98 -14.32 -0.54
C LYS A 54 7.77 -12.85 -0.83
N ASP A 55 8.75 -12.26 -1.51
CA ASP A 55 8.70 -10.88 -1.97
C ASP A 55 7.66 -10.75 -3.08
N ILE A 56 6.64 -9.91 -2.85
CA ILE A 56 5.55 -9.71 -3.82
C ILE A 56 5.67 -8.39 -4.58
N LEU A 57 6.05 -7.32 -3.87
CA LEU A 57 6.29 -6.00 -4.45
C LEU A 57 7.11 -5.14 -3.49
N GLY A 58 7.65 -4.05 -4.01
CA GLY A 58 8.29 -3.01 -3.22
C GLY A 58 7.70 -1.64 -3.46
N PHE A 59 8.04 -0.71 -2.59
CA PHE A 59 7.79 0.72 -2.76
C PHE A 59 9.11 1.46 -2.79
N SER A 60 9.28 2.33 -3.78
CA SER A 60 10.43 3.22 -3.91
C SER A 60 10.01 4.68 -3.74
N TRP A 61 10.75 5.43 -2.93
CA TRP A 61 10.55 6.86 -2.73
C TRP A 61 11.18 7.64 -3.88
N ASP A 62 10.42 8.53 -4.52
CA ASP A 62 10.89 9.35 -5.65
C ASP A 62 11.20 10.81 -5.28
N ASN A 63 11.42 11.10 -3.99
CA ASN A 63 11.54 12.44 -3.38
C ASN A 63 10.23 13.21 -3.21
N ASN A 64 9.10 12.67 -3.68
CA ASN A 64 7.78 13.25 -3.43
C ASN A 64 6.80 12.23 -2.84
N GLN A 65 6.85 10.99 -3.31
CA GLN A 65 5.86 9.95 -3.03
C GLN A 65 6.47 8.55 -3.15
N TYR A 66 5.78 7.56 -2.58
CA TYR A 66 6.12 6.15 -2.68
C TYR A 66 5.48 5.52 -3.91
N ASN A 67 6.29 5.12 -4.89
CA ASN A 67 5.82 4.42 -6.09
C ASN A 67 5.95 2.91 -5.93
N ILE A 68 4.96 2.16 -6.43
CA ILE A 68 4.99 0.70 -6.41
C ILE A 68 5.95 0.23 -7.48
N VAL A 69 6.80 -0.73 -7.13
CA VAL A 69 7.71 -1.40 -8.04
C VAL A 69 7.56 -2.90 -7.89
N ALA A 70 7.21 -3.58 -8.97
CA ALA A 70 7.02 -5.03 -8.99
C ALA A 70 7.34 -5.60 -10.38
N ASP A 71 7.65 -6.88 -10.44
CA ASP A 71 7.65 -7.63 -11.68
C ASP A 71 6.30 -8.36 -11.84
N ILE A 72 5.53 -7.97 -12.85
CA ILE A 72 4.19 -8.53 -13.08
C ILE A 72 4.26 -10.00 -13.49
N GLU A 73 5.34 -10.44 -14.16
CA GLU A 73 5.51 -11.84 -14.55
C GLU A 73 5.76 -12.76 -13.35
N LEU A 74 6.34 -12.22 -12.27
CA LEU A 74 6.54 -12.93 -11.01
C LEU A 74 5.29 -12.89 -10.10
N TRP A 75 4.23 -12.21 -10.52
CA TRP A 75 3.02 -12.08 -9.73
C TRP A 75 2.22 -13.39 -9.69
N ASN A 76 2.42 -14.16 -8.62
CA ASN A 76 1.78 -15.45 -8.40
C ASN A 76 0.82 -15.43 -7.21
N GLN A 77 -0.06 -14.42 -7.18
CA GLN A 77 -1.06 -14.26 -6.12
C GLN A 77 -2.45 -14.63 -6.61
N LYS A 78 -3.34 -15.02 -5.68
CA LYS A 78 -4.72 -15.41 -6.01
C LYS A 78 -5.53 -14.31 -6.69
N MET A 79 -5.16 -13.05 -6.44
CA MET A 79 -5.78 -11.88 -7.04
C MET A 79 -4.86 -11.23 -8.07
N SER A 80 -5.43 -10.54 -9.06
CA SER A 80 -4.63 -9.83 -10.06
C SER A 80 -3.87 -8.65 -9.45
N PHE A 81 -2.73 -8.31 -10.06
CA PHE A 81 -1.87 -7.24 -9.60
C PHE A 81 -2.61 -5.90 -9.48
N ASN A 82 -3.40 -5.53 -10.49
CA ASN A 82 -4.15 -4.28 -10.48
C ASN A 82 -5.17 -4.22 -9.34
N VAL A 83 -5.92 -5.30 -9.11
CA VAL A 83 -6.89 -5.35 -7.99
C VAL A 83 -6.16 -5.26 -6.65
N PHE A 84 -4.94 -5.80 -6.54
CA PHE A 84 -4.15 -5.67 -5.33
C PHE A 84 -3.69 -4.23 -5.08
N VAL A 85 -3.18 -3.57 -6.12
CA VAL A 85 -2.82 -2.16 -6.09
C VAL A 85 -4.02 -1.29 -5.70
N ASP A 86 -5.19 -1.53 -6.29
CA ASP A 86 -6.42 -0.81 -5.97
C ASP A 86 -6.81 -0.96 -4.49
N LYS A 87 -6.69 -2.18 -3.93
CA LYS A 87 -6.94 -2.41 -2.50
C LYS A 87 -5.96 -1.66 -1.60
N ILE A 88 -4.67 -1.65 -1.95
CA ILE A 88 -3.66 -0.88 -1.22
C ILE A 88 -4.03 0.61 -1.24
N LEU A 89 -4.32 1.17 -2.42
CA LEU A 89 -4.65 2.58 -2.56
C LEU A 89 -5.92 2.94 -1.79
N GLN A 90 -6.97 2.13 -1.88
CA GLN A 90 -8.22 2.33 -1.16
C GLN A 90 -8.02 2.27 0.37
N GLN A 91 -7.31 1.26 0.88
CA GLN A 91 -7.07 1.10 2.31
C GLN A 91 -6.10 2.18 2.83
N TYR A 92 -5.13 2.62 2.03
CA TYR A 92 -4.26 3.75 2.36
C TYR A 92 -5.03 5.08 2.45
N ALA A 93 -5.92 5.35 1.51
CA ALA A 93 -6.78 6.53 1.55
C ALA A 93 -7.67 6.51 2.81
N LEU A 94 -8.26 5.35 3.13
CA LEU A 94 -9.05 5.17 4.34
C LEU A 94 -8.23 5.45 5.61
N ASN A 95 -7.06 4.82 5.73
CA ASN A 95 -6.18 5.03 6.89
C ASN A 95 -5.69 6.48 7.00
N SER A 96 -5.45 7.14 5.88
CA SER A 96 -5.09 8.56 5.84
C SER A 96 -6.21 9.45 6.37
N VAL A 97 -7.44 9.26 5.89
CA VAL A 97 -8.62 10.01 6.37
C VAL A 97 -8.85 9.77 7.86
N LEU A 98 -8.76 8.52 8.33
CA LEU A 98 -8.93 8.19 9.74
C LEU A 98 -7.86 8.84 10.62
N ASN A 99 -6.59 8.79 10.20
CA ASN A 99 -5.48 9.37 10.94
C ASN A 99 -5.61 10.89 11.07
N GLU A 100 -5.90 11.58 9.97
CA GLU A 100 -6.09 13.04 10.00
C GLU A 100 -7.34 13.45 10.78
N SER A 101 -8.42 12.69 10.67
CA SER A 101 -9.65 12.95 11.43
C SER A 101 -9.43 12.78 12.94
N LEU A 102 -8.69 11.77 13.37
CA LEU A 102 -8.33 11.58 14.78
C LEU A 102 -7.51 12.75 15.31
N LYS A 103 -6.52 13.23 14.54
CA LYS A 103 -5.73 14.44 14.90
C LYS A 103 -6.60 15.69 15.03
N ALA A 104 -7.62 15.81 14.18
CA ALA A 104 -8.59 16.91 14.22
C ALA A 104 -9.65 16.76 15.34
N GLY A 105 -9.53 15.74 16.20
CA GLY A 105 -10.41 15.49 17.34
C GLY A 105 -11.70 14.75 17.01
N PHE A 106 -11.85 14.24 15.77
CA PHE A 106 -12.97 13.38 15.41
C PHE A 106 -12.74 11.95 15.88
N GLN A 107 -13.80 11.27 16.28
CA GLN A 107 -13.82 9.86 16.58
C GLN A 107 -14.65 9.12 15.53
N GLN A 108 -14.19 7.93 15.13
CA GLN A 108 -14.91 7.09 14.19
C GLN A 108 -16.18 6.54 14.86
N VAL A 109 -17.32 6.71 14.20
CA VAL A 109 -18.62 6.18 14.66
C VAL A 109 -18.98 4.91 13.92
N LYS A 110 -18.76 4.90 12.60
CA LYS A 110 -19.17 3.79 11.74
C LYS A 110 -18.31 3.70 10.49
N LYS A 111 -17.99 2.47 10.08
CA LYS A 111 -17.44 2.14 8.76
C LYS A 111 -18.39 1.17 8.08
N GLN A 112 -18.74 1.41 6.82
CA GLN A 112 -19.61 0.54 6.02
C GLN A 112 -18.99 0.35 4.64
N ASN A 113 -18.85 -0.90 4.21
CA ASN A 113 -18.51 -1.23 2.83
C ASN A 113 -19.81 -1.28 2.03
N GLN A 114 -19.85 -0.58 0.90
CA GLN A 114 -21.00 -0.55 0.01
C GLN A 114 -20.92 -1.68 -1.02
N GLN A 115 -22.05 -2.01 -1.63
CA GLN A 115 -22.14 -3.08 -2.65
C GLN A 115 -21.36 -2.73 -3.92
N ASP A 116 -21.14 -1.45 -4.19
CA ASP A 116 -20.33 -0.94 -5.31
C ASP A 116 -18.81 -0.94 -5.03
N GLY A 117 -18.40 -1.42 -3.86
CA GLY A 117 -16.99 -1.46 -3.44
C GLY A 117 -16.47 -0.17 -2.81
N SER A 118 -17.29 0.89 -2.72
CA SER A 118 -16.92 2.11 -1.99
C SER A 118 -16.99 1.91 -0.48
N ILE A 119 -16.25 2.74 0.27
CA ILE A 119 -16.25 2.69 1.73
C ILE A 119 -16.80 4.00 2.29
N LYS A 120 -17.88 3.90 3.07
CA LYS A 120 -18.48 5.02 3.79
C LYS A 120 -17.99 5.03 5.23
N ILE A 121 -17.47 6.18 5.66
CA ILE A 121 -17.04 6.42 7.04
C ILE A 121 -17.92 7.54 7.62
N ILE A 122 -18.43 7.34 8.84
CA ILE A 122 -19.14 8.35 9.61
C ILE A 122 -18.27 8.67 10.83
N MET A 123 -17.97 9.94 11.03
CA MET A 123 -17.14 10.44 12.13
C MET A 123 -17.90 11.51 12.91
N GLN A 124 -17.68 11.57 14.22
CA GLN A 124 -18.28 12.55 15.11
C GLN A 124 -17.21 13.26 15.91
N ARG A 125 -17.47 14.51 16.29
CA ARG A 125 -16.64 15.25 17.24
C ARG A 125 -17.54 15.74 18.35
N TRP A 126 -17.20 15.41 19.59
CA TRP A 126 -17.87 15.98 20.76
C TRP A 126 -17.35 17.40 20.97
N SER A 127 -18.24 18.34 21.22
CA SER A 127 -17.94 19.72 21.64
C SER A 127 -18.60 19.98 22.98
#